data_AF-A0A5C5ZKR5-F1
#
_entry.id   AF-A0A5C5ZKR5-F1
#
_cell.length_a   1.000
_cell.length_b   1.000
_cell.length_c   1.000
_cell.angle_alpha   90.00
_cell.angle_beta   90.00
_cell.angle_gamma   90.00
#
_symmetry.space_group_name_H-M   'P 1'
#
loop_
_entity.id
_entity.type
_entity.pdbx_description
1 polymer ?
#
loop_
_entity_poly.entity_id
_entity_poly.type
_entity_poly.pdbx_seq_one_letter_code
_entity_poly.pdbx_strand_id
1 'polypeptide(L)'
;MIELTCKCGRPLRLKPEAAGRRVKCPGCSSVMDVPAPPPLQPARYEVTANLIGSKTVRFSCPACKAGLTSPLKEAGTFDNCPECLAKFMTPGIVEQEQVEREANEQRYRQHEQREARRLAKENARAEMLAQRQAEEVAAKSADDAGDQVSTGGSWLQRRTQVTPQEERRRPGNGNGFTVPANRTYPNLNALCLVIRLLALLVASVAILIAAVMLYAAFQRDAMADSILLQALTTAMVGVLVAVALVSVSESIRVVIDTQDNTLVTARATIELLAIAEMSNETSVDAGRR
;
A
#
# COMPACT_ATOMS: atom_id res chain seq x y z
N MET A 1 -39.00 6.01 26.67
CA MET A 1 -38.98 6.97 27.80
C MET A 1 -38.93 6.14 29.08
N ILE A 2 -38.14 6.52 30.09
CA ILE A 2 -38.05 5.75 31.34
C ILE A 2 -38.93 6.45 32.38
N GLU A 3 -39.89 5.74 32.96
CA GLU A 3 -40.76 6.25 34.03
C GLU A 3 -40.31 5.67 35.37
N LEU A 4 -39.96 6.54 36.32
CA LEU A 4 -39.56 6.17 37.67
C LEU A 4 -40.36 6.98 38.69
N THR A 5 -40.67 6.38 39.83
CA THR A 5 -41.33 7.08 40.94
C THR A 5 -40.30 7.49 41.98
N CYS A 6 -40.24 8.77 42.31
CA CYS A 6 -39.35 9.26 43.36
C CYS A 6 -39.86 8.85 44.75
N LYS A 7 -38.96 8.79 45.75
CA LYS A 7 -39.32 8.56 47.16
C LYS A 7 -40.34 9.58 47.69
N CYS A 8 -40.40 10.79 47.13
CA CYS A 8 -41.40 11.80 47.48
C CYS A 8 -42.77 11.58 46.81
N GLY A 9 -42.95 10.51 46.03
CA GLY A 9 -44.20 10.16 45.34
C GLY A 9 -44.38 10.81 43.96
N ARG A 10 -43.50 11.72 43.53
CA ARG A 10 -43.60 12.36 42.20
C ARG A 10 -43.07 11.44 41.09
N PRO A 11 -43.81 11.26 39.97
CA PRO A 11 -43.31 10.53 38.80
C PRO A 11 -42.28 11.36 38.04
N LEU A 12 -41.22 10.71 37.56
CA LEU A 12 -40.14 11.29 36.78
C LEU A 12 -40.07 10.61 35.41
N ARG A 13 -40.09 11.43 34.36
CA ARG A 13 -39.89 10.99 32.97
C ARG A 13 -38.49 11.36 32.52
N LEU A 14 -37.67 10.35 32.27
CA LEU A 14 -36.27 10.51 31.91
C LEU A 14 -36.03 10.10 30.46
N LYS A 15 -35.08 10.81 29.83
CA LYS A 15 -34.51 10.39 28.55
C LYS A 15 -33.73 9.09 28.74
N PRO A 16 -33.67 8.21 27.71
CA PRO A 16 -32.89 6.97 27.79
C PRO A 16 -31.39 7.21 28.03
N GLU A 17 -30.87 8.39 27.65
CA GLU A 17 -29.50 8.84 27.95
C GLU A 17 -29.18 8.93 29.45
N ALA A 18 -30.21 9.05 30.30
CA ALA A 18 -30.07 9.08 31.75
C ALA A 18 -29.98 7.67 32.37
N ALA A 19 -30.17 6.61 31.59
CA ALA A 19 -30.11 5.25 32.11
C ALA A 19 -28.71 4.90 32.64
N GLY A 20 -28.65 4.29 33.82
CA GLY A 20 -27.39 4.01 34.53
C GLY A 20 -26.72 5.24 35.16
N ARG A 21 -27.34 6.43 35.09
CA ARG A 21 -26.83 7.66 35.72
C ARG A 21 -27.60 7.98 37.00
N ARG A 22 -26.99 8.81 37.86
CA ARG A 22 -27.64 9.37 39.05
C ARG A 22 -28.33 10.68 38.67
N VAL A 23 -29.60 10.84 39.04
CA VAL A 23 -30.41 12.03 38.73
C VAL A 23 -31.03 12.62 39.99
N LYS A 24 -31.17 13.94 40.05
CA LYS A 24 -31.84 14.64 41.16
C LYS A 24 -33.34 14.79 40.88
N CYS A 25 -34.16 14.53 41.88
CA CYS A 25 -35.59 14.84 41.80
C CYS A 25 -35.81 16.36 41.88
N PRO A 26 -36.56 16.98 40.94
CA PRO A 26 -36.88 18.41 40.99
C PRO A 26 -37.85 18.78 42.14
N GLY A 27 -38.50 17.79 42.76
CA GLY A 27 -39.45 18.04 43.85
C GLY A 27 -38.85 18.05 45.25
N CYS A 28 -37.94 17.14 45.55
CA CYS A 28 -37.35 16.99 46.89
C CYS A 28 -35.81 17.01 46.90
N SER A 29 -35.18 17.24 45.75
CA SER A 29 -33.71 17.26 45.57
C SER A 29 -32.98 15.95 45.89
N SER A 30 -33.70 14.85 46.16
CA SER A 30 -33.07 13.55 46.42
C SER A 30 -32.38 13.00 45.17
N VAL A 31 -31.15 12.52 45.32
CA VAL A 31 -30.42 11.81 44.25
C VAL A 31 -30.88 10.36 44.17
N MET A 32 -31.21 9.89 42.98
CA MET A 32 -31.68 8.53 42.72
C MET A 32 -30.91 7.92 41.55
N ASP A 33 -30.71 6.61 41.59
CA ASP A 33 -30.00 5.89 40.54
C ASP A 33 -31.03 5.38 39.51
N VAL A 34 -30.81 5.71 38.24
CA VAL A 34 -31.65 5.23 37.14
C VAL A 34 -31.18 3.83 36.76
N PRO A 35 -32.05 2.80 36.79
CA PRO A 35 -31.65 1.45 36.40
C PRO A 35 -31.08 1.47 34.97
N ALA A 36 -29.89 0.91 34.81
CA ALA A 36 -29.30 0.71 33.49
C ALA A 36 -30.14 -0.30 32.71
N PRO A 37 -30.32 -0.12 31.38
CA PRO A 37 -30.92 -1.16 30.56
C PRO A 37 -30.07 -2.44 30.73
N PRO A 38 -30.70 -3.62 30.83
CA PRO A 38 -29.94 -4.86 30.86
C PRO A 38 -28.99 -4.89 29.65
N PRO A 39 -27.74 -5.35 29.83
CA PRO A 39 -26.81 -5.47 28.71
C PRO A 39 -27.49 -6.31 27.64
N LEU A 40 -27.50 -5.79 26.41
CA LEU A 40 -28.03 -6.52 25.26
C LEU A 40 -27.21 -7.81 25.13
N GLN A 41 -27.75 -8.91 25.67
CA GLN A 41 -27.13 -10.21 25.51
C GLN A 41 -27.06 -10.51 24.02
N PRO A 42 -25.95 -11.06 23.51
CA PRO A 42 -25.84 -11.38 22.09
C PRO A 42 -26.98 -12.33 21.74
N ALA A 43 -27.87 -11.88 20.85
CA ALA A 43 -28.91 -12.73 20.30
C ALA A 43 -28.23 -13.95 19.70
N ARG A 44 -28.78 -15.16 19.92
CA ARG A 44 -28.25 -16.37 19.30
C ARG A 44 -28.14 -16.14 17.78
N TYR A 45 -26.95 -16.36 17.24
CA TYR A 45 -26.66 -16.20 15.83
C TYR A 45 -25.95 -17.44 15.28
N GLU A 46 -26.07 -17.64 13.99
CA GLU A 46 -25.43 -18.73 13.26
C GLU A 46 -24.69 -18.16 12.06
N VAL A 47 -23.42 -18.55 11.90
CA VAL A 47 -22.59 -18.14 10.77
C VAL A 47 -22.66 -19.23 9.70
N THR A 48 -23.24 -18.90 8.55
CA THR A 48 -23.34 -19.80 7.40
C THR A 48 -22.42 -19.34 6.28
N ALA A 49 -21.73 -20.29 5.63
CA ALA A 49 -20.95 -20.01 4.43
C ALA A 49 -21.81 -20.25 3.17
N ASN A 50 -21.85 -19.27 2.28
CA ASN A 50 -22.52 -19.42 0.98
C ASN A 50 -21.59 -20.09 -0.04
N LEU A 51 -22.17 -20.62 -1.13
CA LEU A 51 -21.42 -21.24 -2.25
C LEU A 51 -20.37 -20.31 -2.90
N ILE A 52 -20.57 -18.99 -2.78
CA ILE A 52 -19.67 -17.96 -3.32
C ILE A 52 -18.50 -17.66 -2.33
N GLY A 53 -18.42 -18.36 -1.21
CA GLY A 53 -17.37 -18.19 -0.19
C GLY A 53 -17.58 -16.97 0.73
N SER A 54 -18.65 -16.21 0.54
CA SER A 54 -19.05 -15.17 1.50
C SER A 54 -19.71 -15.81 2.72
N LYS A 55 -19.24 -15.43 3.92
CA LYS A 55 -19.86 -15.81 5.19
C LYS A 55 -20.98 -14.80 5.52
N THR A 56 -22.14 -15.31 5.91
CA THR A 56 -23.31 -14.54 6.35
C THR A 56 -23.69 -14.96 7.76
N VAL A 57 -24.24 -14.02 8.53
CA VAL A 57 -24.71 -14.22 9.89
C VAL A 57 -26.23 -14.17 9.89
N ARG A 58 -26.86 -15.23 10.39
CA ARG A 58 -28.31 -15.30 10.61
C ARG A 58 -28.59 -15.03 12.08
N PHE A 59 -29.51 -14.12 12.37
CA PHE A 59 -29.86 -13.74 13.73
C PHE A 59 -31.30 -13.22 13.80
N SER A 60 -31.87 -13.16 15.00
CA SER A 60 -33.20 -12.60 15.22
C SER A 60 -33.13 -11.16 15.73
N CYS A 61 -34.00 -10.28 15.25
CA CYS A 61 -34.11 -8.91 15.74
C CYS A 61 -34.39 -8.90 17.27
N PRO A 62 -33.63 -8.15 18.09
CA PRO A 62 -33.83 -8.12 19.53
C PRO A 62 -35.17 -7.49 19.97
N ALA A 63 -35.81 -6.70 19.11
CA ALA A 63 -37.09 -6.03 19.39
C ALA A 63 -38.30 -6.85 18.93
N CYS A 64 -38.40 -7.16 17.64
CA CYS A 64 -39.58 -7.83 17.05
C CYS A 64 -39.39 -9.33 16.75
N LYS A 65 -38.19 -9.89 16.95
CA LYS A 65 -37.83 -11.29 16.66
C LYS A 65 -37.86 -11.71 15.19
N ALA A 66 -38.01 -10.77 14.25
CA ALA A 66 -37.87 -11.07 12.81
C ALA A 66 -36.51 -11.71 12.50
N GLY A 67 -36.49 -12.72 11.62
CA GLY A 67 -35.26 -13.36 11.16
C GLY A 67 -34.53 -12.48 10.16
N LEU A 68 -33.29 -12.11 10.47
CA LEU A 68 -32.45 -11.24 9.65
C LEU A 68 -31.19 -12.01 9.22
N THR A 69 -30.65 -11.63 8.06
CA THR A 69 -29.38 -12.15 7.54
C THR A 69 -28.53 -10.97 7.11
N SER A 70 -27.31 -10.86 7.61
CA SER A 70 -26.35 -9.83 7.23
C SER A 70 -24.99 -10.46 6.87
N PRO A 71 -24.19 -9.87 5.96
CA PRO A 71 -22.81 -10.28 5.72
C PRO A 71 -21.95 -10.26 7.00
N LEU A 72 -21.06 -11.25 7.18
CA LEU A 72 -20.15 -11.27 8.33
C LEU A 72 -19.21 -10.05 8.39
N LYS A 73 -18.97 -9.38 7.25
CA LYS A 73 -18.17 -8.14 7.18
C LYS A 73 -18.83 -6.94 7.85
N GLU A 74 -20.14 -6.99 8.09
CA GLU A 74 -20.91 -5.93 8.74
C GLU A 74 -21.09 -6.18 10.24
N ALA A 75 -20.46 -7.23 10.80
CA ALA A 75 -20.58 -7.50 12.22
C ALA A 75 -19.98 -6.34 13.05
N GLY A 76 -20.62 -6.04 14.18
CA GLY A 76 -20.29 -4.88 15.00
C GLY A 76 -20.81 -3.53 14.48
N THR A 77 -21.35 -3.46 13.26
CA THR A 77 -21.98 -2.23 12.76
C THR A 77 -23.41 -2.08 13.28
N PHE A 78 -23.93 -0.85 13.28
CA PHE A 78 -25.32 -0.59 13.66
C PHE A 78 -26.21 -0.63 12.43
N ASP A 79 -27.31 -1.38 12.52
CA ASP A 79 -28.31 -1.50 11.46
C ASP A 79 -29.73 -1.35 12.04
N ASN A 80 -30.71 -1.13 11.17
CA ASN A 80 -32.11 -0.93 11.52
C ASN A 80 -32.95 -2.11 11.03
N CYS A 81 -33.84 -2.62 11.88
CA CYS A 81 -34.72 -3.72 11.49
C CYS A 81 -35.75 -3.24 10.45
N PRO A 82 -35.92 -3.92 9.30
CA PRO A 82 -36.90 -3.50 8.29
C PRO A 82 -38.36 -3.63 8.76
N GLU A 83 -38.65 -4.53 9.70
CA GLU A 83 -40.01 -4.79 10.21
C GLU A 83 -40.45 -3.79 11.29
N CYS A 84 -39.52 -3.34 12.15
CA CYS A 84 -39.86 -2.51 13.32
C CYS A 84 -39.03 -1.23 13.48
N LEU A 85 -38.07 -0.98 12.58
CA LEU A 85 -37.14 0.16 12.59
C LEU A 85 -36.27 0.29 13.86
N ALA A 86 -36.26 -0.72 14.73
CA ALA A 86 -35.39 -0.73 15.89
C ALA A 86 -33.92 -0.78 15.45
N LYS A 87 -33.10 0.12 15.99
CA LYS A 87 -31.64 0.13 15.81
C LYS A 87 -31.00 -0.95 16.66
N PHE A 88 -30.13 -1.77 16.08
CA PHE A 88 -29.41 -2.83 16.77
C PHE A 88 -27.96 -2.92 16.25
N MET A 89 -27.10 -3.68 16.92
CA MET A 89 -25.74 -3.98 16.48
C MET A 89 -25.70 -5.40 15.91
N THR A 90 -25.16 -5.57 14.71
CA THR A 90 -25.07 -6.87 14.04
C THR A 90 -24.11 -7.80 14.80
N PRO A 91 -24.53 -9.01 15.21
CA PRO A 91 -23.67 -9.94 15.93
C PRO A 91 -22.59 -10.57 15.01
N GLY A 92 -21.56 -11.16 15.60
CA GLY A 92 -20.50 -11.90 14.87
C GLY A 92 -19.13 -11.22 14.81
N ILE A 93 -18.85 -10.24 15.68
CA ILE A 93 -17.58 -9.47 15.64
C ILE A 93 -16.35 -10.35 15.91
N VAL A 94 -16.51 -11.39 16.75
CA VAL A 94 -15.43 -12.30 17.12
C VAL A 94 -15.05 -13.17 15.92
N GLU A 95 -16.05 -13.71 15.23
CA GLU A 95 -15.87 -14.53 14.02
C GLU A 95 -15.33 -13.68 12.87
N GLN A 96 -15.77 -12.43 12.73
CA GLN A 96 -15.22 -11.51 11.74
C GLN A 96 -13.71 -11.30 11.98
N GLU A 97 -13.32 -11.01 13.22
CA GLU A 97 -11.92 -10.79 13.58
C GLU A 97 -11.07 -12.06 13.41
N GLN A 98 -11.63 -13.24 13.70
CA GLN A 98 -10.97 -14.53 13.43
C GLN A 98 -10.74 -14.73 11.94
N VAL A 99 -11.76 -14.49 11.10
CA VAL A 99 -11.64 -14.63 9.65
C VAL A 99 -10.64 -13.65 9.06
N GLU A 100 -10.59 -12.43 9.58
CA GLU A 100 -9.61 -11.43 9.15
C GLU A 100 -8.18 -11.81 9.57
N ARG A 101 -8.00 -12.33 10.80
CA ARG A 101 -6.70 -12.88 11.26
C ARG A 101 -6.23 -14.02 10.35
N GLU A 102 -7.09 -14.99 10.08
CA GLU A 102 -6.78 -16.12 9.19
C GLU A 102 -6.42 -15.64 7.77
N ALA A 103 -7.20 -14.70 7.22
CA ALA A 103 -6.94 -14.15 5.89
C ALA A 103 -5.60 -13.39 5.82
N ASN A 104 -5.26 -12.63 6.87
CA ASN A 104 -3.99 -11.92 6.96
C ASN A 104 -2.81 -12.89 7.13
N GLU A 105 -2.96 -13.94 7.94
CA GLU A 105 -1.95 -14.98 8.08
C GLU A 105 -1.71 -15.72 6.76
N GLN A 106 -2.77 -16.06 6.03
CA GLN A 106 -2.65 -16.66 4.70
C GLN A 106 -1.92 -15.74 3.71
N ARG A 107 -2.22 -14.42 3.71
CA ARG A 107 -1.51 -13.44 2.88
C ARG A 107 -0.03 -13.36 3.23
N TYR A 108 0.31 -13.39 4.52
CA TYR A 108 1.69 -13.41 4.98
C TYR A 108 2.43 -14.67 4.50
N ARG A 109 1.84 -15.86 4.69
CA ARG A 109 2.41 -17.12 4.20
C ARG A 109 2.61 -17.12 2.68
N GLN A 110 1.67 -16.56 1.92
CA GLN A 110 1.82 -16.44 0.47
C GLN A 110 2.96 -15.50 0.07
N HIS A 111 3.15 -14.40 0.80
CA HIS A 111 4.27 -13.49 0.57
C HIS A 111 5.60 -14.18 0.85
N GLU A 112 5.73 -14.83 2.01
CA GLU A 112 6.91 -15.58 2.40
C GLU A 112 7.27 -16.67 1.37
N GLN A 113 6.28 -17.45 0.90
CA GLN A 113 6.48 -18.45 -0.15
C GLN A 113 6.96 -17.83 -1.47
N ARG A 114 6.46 -16.65 -1.85
CA ARG A 114 6.91 -15.94 -3.06
C ARG A 114 8.34 -15.47 -2.92
N GLU A 115 8.74 -14.97 -1.75
CA GLU A 115 10.11 -14.55 -1.50
C GLU A 115 11.07 -15.72 -1.44
N ALA A 116 10.70 -16.82 -0.77
CA ALA A 116 11.47 -18.05 -0.75
C ALA A 116 11.68 -18.59 -2.18
N ARG A 117 10.63 -18.56 -3.02
CA ARG A 117 10.73 -18.95 -4.43
C ARG A 117 11.63 -18.01 -5.24
N ARG A 118 11.64 -16.71 -4.92
CA ARG A 118 12.54 -15.73 -5.56
C ARG A 118 13.99 -16.04 -5.20
N LEU A 119 14.28 -16.24 -3.92
CA LEU A 119 15.62 -16.56 -3.43
C LEU A 119 16.14 -17.90 -3.97
N ALA A 120 15.29 -18.93 -3.98
CA ALA A 120 15.66 -20.23 -4.56
C ALA A 120 16.02 -20.11 -6.06
N LYS A 121 15.29 -19.29 -6.84
CA LYS A 121 15.63 -19.04 -8.25
C LYS A 121 16.94 -18.28 -8.40
N GLU A 122 17.22 -17.34 -7.51
CA GLU A 122 18.47 -16.58 -7.52
C GLU A 122 19.67 -17.45 -7.17
N ASN A 123 19.57 -18.25 -6.11
CA ASN A 123 20.60 -19.21 -5.72
C ASN A 123 20.85 -20.24 -6.83
N ALA A 124 19.79 -20.79 -7.44
CA ALA A 124 19.93 -21.73 -8.56
C ALA A 124 20.63 -21.08 -9.77
N ARG A 125 20.40 -19.79 -10.04
CA ARG A 125 21.13 -19.05 -11.08
C ARG A 125 22.59 -18.84 -10.71
N ALA A 126 22.87 -18.49 -9.46
CA ALA A 126 24.23 -18.30 -8.97
C ALA A 126 25.04 -19.60 -9.04
N GLU A 127 24.44 -20.73 -8.62
CA GLU A 127 25.05 -22.06 -8.72
C GLU A 127 25.34 -22.45 -10.17
N MET A 128 24.40 -22.23 -11.09
CA MET A 128 24.59 -22.49 -12.52
C MET A 128 25.74 -21.65 -13.10
N LEU A 129 25.84 -20.37 -12.70
CA LEU A 129 26.93 -19.50 -13.14
C LEU A 129 28.28 -19.95 -12.57
N ALA A 130 28.33 -20.37 -11.31
CA ALA A 130 29.53 -20.89 -10.68
C ALA A 130 30.00 -22.20 -11.34
N GLN A 131 29.07 -23.10 -11.69
CA GLN A 131 29.37 -24.32 -12.45
C GLN A 131 29.96 -23.99 -13.83
N ARG A 132 29.33 -23.08 -14.58
CA ARG A 132 29.86 -22.65 -15.89
C ARG A 132 31.26 -22.04 -15.79
N GLN A 133 31.52 -21.23 -14.75
CA GLN A 133 32.86 -20.66 -14.53
C GLN A 133 33.89 -21.73 -14.19
N ALA A 134 33.53 -22.73 -13.38
CA ALA A 134 34.40 -23.85 -13.07
C ALA A 134 34.75 -24.69 -14.31
N GLU A 135 33.77 -24.96 -15.17
CA GLU A 135 33.99 -25.63 -16.46
C GLU A 135 34.92 -24.83 -17.38
N GLU A 136 34.74 -23.51 -17.46
CA GLU A 136 35.60 -22.64 -18.28
C GLU A 136 37.05 -22.62 -17.78
N VAL A 137 37.26 -22.55 -16.46
CA VAL A 137 38.60 -22.61 -15.86
C VAL A 137 39.24 -23.98 -16.10
N ALA A 138 38.48 -25.06 -15.95
CA ALA A 138 38.97 -26.41 -16.21
C ALA A 138 39.39 -26.60 -17.69
N ALA A 139 38.60 -26.10 -18.63
CA ALA A 139 38.92 -26.14 -20.05
C ALA A 139 40.23 -25.39 -20.37
N LYS A 140 40.39 -24.16 -19.87
CA LYS A 140 41.62 -23.37 -20.09
C LYS A 140 42.86 -24.05 -19.51
N SER A 141 42.74 -24.68 -18.34
CA SER A 141 43.87 -25.39 -17.71
C SER A 141 44.33 -26.63 -18.49
N ALA A 142 43.44 -27.24 -19.28
CA ALA A 142 43.79 -28.39 -20.12
C ALA A 142 44.62 -27.97 -21.35
N ASP A 143 44.33 -26.80 -21.91
CA ASP A 143 45.06 -26.25 -23.06
C ASP A 143 46.50 -25.85 -22.66
N ASP A 144 46.68 -25.22 -21.50
CA ASP A 144 48.00 -24.78 -21.01
C ASP A 144 48.94 -25.95 -20.67
N ALA A 145 48.40 -27.13 -20.32
CA ALA A 145 49.20 -28.32 -20.05
C ALA A 145 49.84 -28.93 -21.32
N GLY A 146 49.33 -28.60 -22.51
CA GLY A 146 49.85 -29.08 -23.79
C GLY A 146 51.11 -28.36 -24.28
N ASP A 147 51.35 -27.11 -23.85
CA ASP A 147 52.39 -26.25 -24.44
C ASP A 147 53.71 -26.22 -23.64
N GLN A 148 53.75 -26.81 -22.44
CA GLN A 148 54.96 -26.80 -21.58
C GLN A 148 56.05 -27.81 -21.97
N VAL A 149 55.89 -28.63 -23.02
CA VAL A 149 56.87 -29.69 -23.37
C VAL A 149 57.91 -29.26 -24.43
N SER A 150 57.83 -28.07 -25.06
CA SER A 150 58.69 -27.76 -26.22
C SER A 150 59.70 -26.61 -26.13
N THR A 151 59.85 -25.89 -24.99
CA THR A 151 60.80 -24.75 -24.92
C THR A 151 61.79 -24.84 -23.77
N GLY A 152 62.66 -25.85 -23.84
CA GLY A 152 63.96 -25.80 -23.18
C GLY A 152 64.87 -24.78 -23.88
N GLY A 153 64.90 -23.53 -23.40
CA GLY A 153 65.92 -22.56 -23.83
C GLY A 153 65.64 -21.09 -23.49
N SER A 154 66.40 -20.56 -22.54
CA SER A 154 66.81 -19.15 -22.46
C SER A 154 65.74 -18.08 -22.12
N TRP A 155 65.33 -17.98 -20.85
CA TRP A 155 64.57 -16.83 -20.32
C TRP A 155 65.27 -16.04 -19.19
N LEU A 156 66.58 -16.22 -19.00
CA LEU A 156 67.32 -15.56 -17.91
C LEU A 156 67.57 -14.04 -18.06
N GLN A 157 67.02 -13.35 -19.08
CA GLN A 157 67.42 -11.97 -19.37
C GLN A 157 66.26 -11.03 -19.78
N ARG A 158 65.23 -10.86 -18.93
CA ARG A 158 64.31 -9.72 -19.09
C ARG A 158 63.78 -9.18 -17.76
N ARG A 159 64.71 -8.81 -16.88
CA ARG A 159 64.50 -7.82 -15.83
C ARG A 159 64.84 -6.44 -16.41
N THR A 160 63.84 -5.67 -16.82
CA THR A 160 63.85 -4.20 -17.06
C THR A 160 62.47 -3.87 -17.66
N GLN A 161 61.68 -2.88 -17.25
CA GLN A 161 61.78 -1.74 -16.36
C GLN A 161 60.34 -1.42 -15.96
N VAL A 162 60.07 -1.24 -14.66
CA VAL A 162 58.81 -0.67 -14.19
C VAL A 162 58.94 0.85 -14.30
N THR A 163 58.17 1.46 -15.18
CA THR A 163 58.12 2.91 -15.35
C THR A 163 57.41 3.56 -14.16
N PRO A 164 58.01 4.54 -13.45
CA PRO A 164 57.41 5.19 -12.29
C PRO A 164 56.49 6.37 -12.66
N GLN A 165 55.51 6.18 -13.56
CA GLN A 165 54.68 7.31 -14.04
C GLN A 165 53.17 7.03 -14.19
N GLU A 166 52.62 6.07 -13.44
CA GLU A 166 51.17 5.82 -13.39
C GLU A 166 50.63 5.85 -11.94
N GLU A 167 51.32 6.53 -11.02
CA GLU A 167 50.92 6.68 -9.61
C GLU A 167 50.14 7.99 -9.35
N ARG A 168 49.37 8.47 -10.34
CA ARG A 168 48.51 9.68 -10.22
C ARG A 168 47.05 9.46 -10.60
N ARG A 169 46.58 8.23 -10.52
CA ARG A 169 45.15 7.94 -10.40
C ARG A 169 44.91 7.03 -9.20
N ARG A 170 45.21 7.56 -8.01
CA ARG A 170 44.56 7.04 -6.81
C ARG A 170 43.06 7.27 -7.02
N PRO A 171 42.21 6.23 -7.13
CA PRO A 171 40.80 6.43 -6.88
C PRO A 171 40.75 7.02 -5.48
N GLY A 172 40.31 8.27 -5.38
CA GLY A 172 40.02 8.84 -4.09
C GLY A 172 39.14 7.83 -3.39
N ASN A 173 39.62 7.31 -2.26
CA ASN A 173 38.82 6.63 -1.26
C ASN A 173 37.88 7.67 -0.62
N GLY A 174 37.17 8.42 -1.46
CA GLY A 174 35.96 9.06 -1.08
C GLY A 174 35.00 7.90 -0.94
N ASN A 175 34.54 7.70 0.28
CA ASN A 175 33.30 7.01 0.57
C ASN A 175 32.15 7.84 -0.05
N GLY A 176 32.23 8.08 -1.36
CA GLY A 176 31.22 8.72 -2.17
C GLY A 176 30.04 7.80 -2.05
N PHE A 177 29.10 8.23 -1.23
CA PHE A 177 27.78 7.64 -1.10
C PHE A 177 27.19 7.57 -2.51
N THR A 178 27.41 6.46 -3.20
CA THR A 178 26.82 6.19 -4.50
C THR A 178 25.36 5.90 -4.20
N VAL A 179 24.52 6.91 -4.37
CA VAL A 179 23.07 6.74 -4.32
C VAL A 179 22.74 5.62 -5.31
N PRO A 180 22.16 4.49 -4.85
CA PRO A 180 21.89 3.36 -5.74
C PRO A 180 20.98 3.83 -6.86
N ALA A 181 21.50 3.78 -8.09
CA ALA A 181 20.94 4.46 -9.26
C ALA A 181 19.59 3.91 -9.77
N ASN A 182 18.91 3.02 -9.03
CA ASN A 182 17.65 2.46 -9.48
C ASN A 182 16.81 1.89 -8.33
N ARG A 183 16.18 2.75 -7.53
CA ARG A 183 15.07 2.31 -6.67
C ARG A 183 13.80 2.25 -7.52
N THR A 184 13.36 1.04 -7.83
CA THR A 184 12.11 0.84 -8.56
C THR A 184 10.95 0.86 -7.56
N TYR A 185 10.03 1.82 -7.70
CA TYR A 185 8.78 1.85 -6.94
C TYR A 185 7.66 1.17 -7.75
N PRO A 186 7.41 -0.14 -7.57
CA PRO A 186 6.49 -0.89 -8.42
C PRO A 186 5.06 -0.35 -8.37
N ASN A 187 4.61 0.08 -7.19
CA ASN A 187 3.26 0.62 -7.01
C ASN A 187 3.09 1.98 -7.68
N LEU A 188 4.14 2.80 -7.68
CA LEU A 188 4.12 4.12 -8.31
C LEU A 188 4.13 3.99 -9.83
N ASN A 189 4.92 3.05 -10.36
CA ASN A 189 4.90 2.72 -11.78
C ASN A 189 3.53 2.21 -12.23
N ALA A 190 2.85 1.39 -11.40
CA ALA A 190 1.48 0.96 -11.68
C ALA A 190 0.51 2.14 -11.70
N LEU A 191 0.60 3.07 -10.74
CA LEU A 191 -0.26 4.26 -10.72
C LEU A 191 -0.03 5.18 -11.93
N CYS A 192 1.22 5.46 -12.29
CA CYS A 192 1.54 6.22 -13.51
C CYS A 192 1.02 5.52 -14.77
N LEU A 193 1.10 4.19 -14.83
CA LEU A 193 0.57 3.40 -15.95
C LEU A 193 -0.96 3.53 -16.04
N VAL A 194 -1.67 3.47 -14.90
CA VAL A 194 -3.13 3.67 -14.86
C VAL A 194 -3.52 5.07 -15.35
N ILE A 195 -2.81 6.12 -14.91
CA ILE A 195 -3.09 7.50 -15.36
C ILE A 195 -2.86 7.65 -16.86
N ARG A 196 -1.80 7.06 -17.41
CA ARG A 196 -1.54 7.07 -18.87
C ARG A 196 -2.61 6.32 -19.65
N LEU A 197 -3.07 5.17 -19.16
CA LEU A 197 -4.18 4.43 -19.77
C LEU A 197 -5.49 5.23 -19.74
N LEU A 198 -5.79 5.90 -18.62
CA LEU A 198 -6.95 6.78 -18.51
C LEU A 198 -6.88 7.96 -19.48
N ALA A 199 -5.70 8.59 -19.63
CA ALA A 199 -5.50 9.66 -20.60
C ALA A 199 -5.75 9.19 -22.05
N LEU A 200 -5.24 8.00 -22.42
CA LEU A 200 -5.49 7.40 -23.73
C LEU A 200 -6.98 7.05 -23.95
N LEU A 201 -7.66 6.57 -22.91
CA LEU A 201 -9.10 6.28 -22.95
C LEU A 201 -9.91 7.56 -23.16
N VAL A 202 -9.60 8.64 -22.43
CA VAL A 202 -10.28 9.93 -22.60
C VAL A 202 -10.09 10.47 -24.02
N ALA A 203 -8.86 10.41 -24.56
CA ALA A 203 -8.59 10.82 -25.94
C ALA A 203 -9.36 9.96 -26.96
N SER A 204 -9.38 8.64 -26.79
CA SER A 204 -10.05 7.74 -27.73
C SER A 204 -11.57 7.92 -27.73
N VAL A 205 -12.18 8.12 -26.57
CA VAL A 205 -13.62 8.40 -26.44
C VAL A 205 -13.98 9.74 -27.10
N ALA A 206 -13.18 10.80 -26.90
CA ALA A 206 -13.43 12.09 -27.54
C ALA A 206 -13.34 12.01 -29.07
N ILE A 207 -12.35 11.28 -29.60
CA ILE A 207 -12.22 11.03 -31.04
C ILE A 207 -13.41 10.23 -31.57
N LEU A 208 -13.86 9.20 -30.85
CA LEU A 208 -15.01 8.39 -31.24
C LEU A 208 -16.31 9.22 -31.28
N ILE A 209 -16.53 10.08 -30.28
CA ILE A 209 -17.67 11.01 -30.27
C ILE A 209 -17.62 11.95 -31.47
N ALA A 210 -16.45 12.54 -31.77
CA ALA A 210 -16.29 13.41 -32.93
C ALA A 210 -16.56 12.66 -34.24
N ALA A 211 -16.08 11.42 -34.38
CA ALA A 211 -16.33 10.58 -35.54
C ALA A 211 -17.82 10.22 -35.71
N VAL A 212 -18.53 9.90 -34.62
CA VAL A 212 -19.97 9.66 -34.63
C VAL A 212 -20.75 10.91 -35.06
N MET A 213 -20.38 12.09 -34.55
CA MET A 213 -20.99 13.35 -34.99
C MET A 213 -20.76 13.61 -36.49
N LEU A 214 -19.55 13.35 -36.98
CA LEU A 214 -19.23 13.50 -38.40
C LEU A 214 -20.03 12.52 -39.28
N TYR A 215 -20.15 11.27 -38.83
CA TYR A 215 -20.92 10.24 -39.52
C TYR A 215 -22.42 10.59 -39.57
N ALA A 216 -22.97 11.07 -38.45
CA ALA A 216 -24.36 11.50 -38.38
C ALA A 216 -24.64 12.74 -39.25
N ALA A 217 -23.68 13.66 -39.38
CA ALA A 217 -23.77 14.80 -40.29
C ALA A 217 -23.78 14.35 -41.76
N PHE A 218 -22.90 13.41 -42.10
CA PHE A 218 -22.82 12.83 -43.44
C PHE A 218 -24.13 12.15 -43.85
N GLN A 219 -24.75 11.38 -42.95
CA GLN A 219 -26.03 10.69 -43.21
C GLN A 219 -27.22 11.63 -43.46
N ARG A 220 -27.12 12.89 -43.04
CA ARG A 220 -28.23 13.86 -43.15
C ARG A 220 -28.12 14.76 -44.38
N ASP A 221 -27.09 14.60 -45.23
CA ASP A 221 -26.70 15.56 -46.29
C ASP A 221 -26.59 17.01 -45.78
N ALA A 222 -26.47 17.17 -44.46
CA ALA A 222 -26.43 18.44 -43.77
C ALA A 222 -24.99 18.65 -43.31
N MET A 223 -24.11 18.94 -44.25
CA MET A 223 -22.78 19.50 -43.97
C MET A 223 -22.96 20.95 -43.52
N ALA A 224 -23.56 21.15 -42.35
CA ALA A 224 -23.56 22.45 -41.70
C ALA A 224 -22.14 22.67 -41.12
N ASP A 225 -21.47 23.74 -41.54
CA ASP A 225 -20.12 24.11 -41.06
C ASP A 225 -20.00 24.12 -39.53
N SER A 226 -21.11 24.38 -38.83
CA SER A 226 -21.19 24.34 -37.36
C SER A 226 -20.94 22.96 -36.77
N ILE A 227 -21.40 21.87 -37.41
CA ILE A 227 -21.21 20.51 -36.91
C ILE A 227 -19.76 20.08 -37.07
N LEU A 228 -19.13 20.47 -38.18
CA LEU A 228 -17.70 20.22 -38.40
C LEU A 228 -16.85 20.93 -37.34
N LEU A 229 -17.14 22.21 -37.07
CA LEU A 229 -16.44 22.99 -36.04
C LEU A 229 -16.66 22.38 -34.64
N GLN A 230 -17.86 21.90 -34.34
CA GLN A 230 -18.16 21.25 -33.06
C GLN A 230 -17.46 19.90 -32.90
N ALA A 231 -17.37 19.09 -33.95
CA ALA A 231 -16.61 17.84 -33.93
C ALA A 231 -15.12 18.08 -33.71
N LEU A 232 -14.54 19.07 -34.42
CA LEU A 232 -13.12 19.44 -34.27
C LEU A 232 -12.80 19.98 -32.87
N THR A 233 -13.64 20.86 -32.33
CA THR A 233 -13.44 21.40 -30.98
C THR A 233 -13.56 20.31 -29.91
N THR A 234 -14.50 19.38 -30.05
CA THR A 234 -14.64 18.22 -29.14
C THR A 234 -13.39 17.34 -29.15
N ALA A 235 -12.86 17.01 -30.33
CA ALA A 235 -11.64 16.24 -30.47
C ALA A 235 -10.43 16.97 -29.86
N MET A 236 -10.27 18.27 -30.15
CA MET A 236 -9.19 19.11 -29.62
C MET A 236 -9.21 19.18 -28.09
N VAL A 237 -10.38 19.41 -27.48
CA VAL A 237 -10.53 19.43 -26.02
C VAL A 237 -10.16 18.08 -25.41
N GLY A 238 -10.60 16.97 -26.01
CA GLY A 238 -10.25 15.63 -25.54
C GLY A 238 -8.74 15.35 -25.55
N VAL A 239 -8.05 15.74 -26.63
CA VAL A 239 -6.59 15.63 -26.72
C VAL A 239 -5.89 16.52 -25.70
N LEU A 240 -6.36 17.76 -25.51
CA LEU A 240 -5.76 18.70 -24.55
C LEU A 240 -5.88 18.17 -23.11
N VAL A 241 -7.02 17.61 -22.73
CA VAL A 241 -7.22 16.96 -21.42
C VAL A 241 -6.28 15.76 -21.26
N ALA A 242 -6.12 14.93 -22.29
CA ALA A 242 -5.20 13.79 -22.24
C ALA A 242 -3.74 14.23 -22.06
N VAL A 243 -3.29 15.28 -22.75
CA VAL A 243 -1.95 15.86 -22.59
C VAL A 243 -1.76 16.40 -21.17
N ALA A 244 -2.76 17.09 -20.62
CA ALA A 244 -2.70 17.59 -19.24
C ALA A 244 -2.56 16.45 -18.22
N LEU A 245 -3.30 15.35 -18.39
CA LEU A 245 -3.19 14.16 -17.53
C LEU A 245 -1.79 13.51 -17.59
N VAL A 246 -1.21 13.42 -18.79
CA VAL A 246 0.16 12.92 -18.95
C VAL A 246 1.17 13.86 -18.30
N SER A 247 1.01 15.17 -18.45
CA SER A 247 1.88 16.18 -17.81
C SER A 247 1.83 16.09 -16.28
N VAL A 248 0.63 15.94 -15.69
CA VAL A 248 0.45 15.73 -14.25
C VAL A 248 1.12 14.43 -13.79
N SER A 249 1.11 13.38 -14.61
CA SER A 249 1.76 12.11 -14.25
C SER A 249 3.28 12.23 -14.13
N GLU A 250 3.91 13.08 -14.95
CA GLU A 250 5.36 13.34 -14.86
C GLU A 250 5.70 14.28 -13.70
N SER A 251 4.84 15.27 -13.40
CA SER A 251 5.08 16.16 -12.25
C SER A 251 5.00 15.42 -10.92
N ILE A 252 4.08 14.45 -10.79
CA ILE A 252 4.00 13.59 -9.60
C ILE A 252 5.30 12.80 -9.40
N ARG A 253 5.91 12.28 -10.47
CA ARG A 253 7.21 11.58 -10.38
C ARG A 253 8.30 12.49 -9.85
N VAL A 254 8.43 13.69 -10.41
CA VAL A 254 9.45 14.66 -9.98
C VAL A 254 9.28 15.05 -8.52
N VAL A 255 8.03 15.27 -8.06
CA VAL A 255 7.76 15.63 -6.66
C VAL A 255 8.17 14.50 -5.70
N ILE A 256 7.88 13.24 -6.06
CA ILE A 256 8.21 12.09 -5.21
C ILE A 256 9.72 11.87 -5.15
N ASP A 257 10.42 11.97 -6.29
CA ASP A 257 11.89 11.91 -6.33
C ASP A 257 12.52 13.01 -5.46
N THR A 258 11.90 14.19 -5.40
CA THR A 258 12.37 15.30 -4.56
C THR A 258 12.18 15.01 -3.07
N GLN A 259 11.03 14.44 -2.67
CA GLN A 259 10.76 14.07 -1.28
C GLN A 259 11.72 13.00 -0.78
N ASP A 260 12.01 11.99 -1.58
CA ASP A 260 12.93 10.91 -1.22
C ASP A 260 14.37 11.43 -1.06
N ASN A 261 14.84 12.28 -1.98
CA ASN A 261 16.15 12.92 -1.85
C ASN A 261 16.23 13.79 -0.59
N THR A 262 15.14 14.47 -0.23
CA THR A 262 15.07 15.28 0.98
C THR A 262 15.12 14.41 2.24
N LEU A 263 14.40 13.28 2.26
CA LEU A 263 14.40 12.35 3.39
C LEU A 263 15.76 11.66 3.58
N VAL A 264 16.43 11.29 2.49
CA VAL A 264 17.79 10.72 2.56
C VAL A 264 18.78 11.76 3.11
N THR A 265 18.68 13.01 2.66
CA THR A 265 19.54 14.10 3.15
C THR A 265 19.28 14.39 4.62
N ALA A 266 18.01 14.41 5.05
CA ALA A 266 17.60 14.60 6.45
C ALA A 266 18.13 13.46 7.34
N ARG A 267 18.07 12.21 6.87
CA ARG A 267 18.61 11.06 7.61
C ARG A 267 20.13 11.12 7.74
N ALA A 268 20.83 11.47 6.66
CA ALA A 268 22.29 11.62 6.68
C ALA A 268 22.73 12.75 7.62
N THR A 269 21.97 13.84 7.70
CA THR A 269 22.26 14.93 8.66
C THR A 269 22.03 14.50 10.10
N ILE A 270 20.98 13.71 10.39
CA ILE A 270 20.76 13.14 11.73
C ILE A 270 21.90 12.20 12.12
N GLU A 271 22.37 11.34 11.21
CA GLU A 271 23.49 10.43 11.47
C GLU A 271 24.80 11.19 11.70
N LEU A 272 25.08 12.26 10.94
CA LEU A 272 26.25 13.12 11.17
C LEU A 272 26.19 13.87 12.51
N LEU A 273 25.01 14.35 12.91
CA LEU A 273 24.82 14.99 14.21
C LEU A 273 25.05 14.00 15.36
N ALA A 274 24.55 12.77 15.24
CA ALA A 274 24.77 11.72 16.22
C ALA A 274 26.27 11.35 16.36
N ILE A 275 27.00 11.27 15.24
CA ILE A 275 28.46 11.02 15.25
C ILE A 275 29.20 12.20 15.90
N ALA A 276 28.80 13.45 15.63
CA ALA A 276 29.41 14.63 16.23
C ALA A 276 29.20 14.67 17.76
N GLU A 277 28.02 14.28 18.23
CA GLU A 277 27.70 14.22 19.66
C GLU A 277 28.55 13.15 20.39
N MET A 278 28.69 11.96 19.80
CA MET A 278 29.58 10.91 20.33
C MET A 278 31.07 11.32 20.34
N SER A 279 31.51 12.10 19.36
CA SER A 279 32.89 12.62 19.33
C SER A 279 33.13 13.69 20.40
N ASN A 280 32.10 14.41 20.83
CA ASN A 280 32.24 15.42 21.87
C ASN A 280 32.34 14.79 23.26
N GLU A 281 31.60 13.71 23.52
CA GLU A 281 31.68 12.97 24.79
C GLU A 281 33.07 12.34 25.01
N THR A 282 33.67 11.77 23.96
CA THR A 282 35.02 11.16 24.05
C THR A 282 36.14 12.17 24.30
N SER A 283 35.98 13.43 23.86
CA SER A 283 36.91 14.53 24.13
C SER A 283 36.94 14.94 25.61
N VAL A 284 35.76 14.98 26.26
CA VAL A 284 35.63 15.39 27.66
C VAL A 284 36.30 14.40 28.62
N ASP A 285 36.24 13.11 28.34
CA ASP A 285 36.87 12.08 29.17
C ASP A 285 38.40 12.04 29.04
N ALA A 286 38.95 12.46 27.90
CA ALA A 286 40.41 12.53 27.71
C ALA A 286 41.06 13.65 28.52
N GLY A 287 40.33 14.73 28.85
CA GLY A 287 40.84 15.86 29.64
C GLY A 287 40.80 15.66 31.16
N ARG A 288 40.22 14.55 31.66
CA ARG A 288 40.10 14.24 33.09
C ARG A 288 41.17 13.27 33.63
N ARG A 289 42.05 12.75 32.78
CA ARG A 289 43.18 11.88 33.18
C ARG A 289 44.49 12.67 33.13
#